data_AF-A0A151SYW3-F1
#
_entry.id   AF-A0A151SYW3-F1
#
_cell.length_a   1.000
_cell.length_b   1.000
_cell.length_c   1.000
_cell.angle_alpha   90.00
_cell.angle_beta   90.00
_cell.angle_gamma   90.00
#
_symmetry.space_group_name_H-M   'P 1'
#
loop_
_entity.id
_entity.type
_entity.pdbx_description
1 polymer ?
#
loop_
_entity_poly.entity_id
_entity_poly.type
_entity_poly.pdbx_seq_one_letter_code
_entity_poly.pdbx_strand_id
1 'polypeptide(L)'
;LGKYFLVDCGFPNRCQFLASFRGVRYHLQNFAGQDNDPENEKELFNLRHTSLRNVIKIIFGIFKSRFTIFKSALPFLFKTQVELVLVCACALHNFLRKECRSDEFPIEAKNEPSSSTLPVNEDHTFEPIIQTQE
;
A
#
# COMPACT_ATOMS: atom_id res chain seq x y z
N LEU A 1 -17.47 -9.97 17.13
CA LEU A 1 -16.96 -9.06 16.08
C LEU A 1 -16.06 -9.83 15.13
N GLY A 2 -16.24 -9.67 13.81
CA GLY A 2 -15.36 -10.27 12.80
C GLY A 2 -14.09 -9.44 12.58
N LYS A 3 -13.02 -10.07 12.09
CA LYS A 3 -11.78 -9.40 11.64
C LYS A 3 -11.86 -9.15 10.14
N TYR A 4 -11.38 -8.00 9.68
CA TYR A 4 -11.33 -7.62 8.28
C TYR A 4 -9.91 -7.18 7.89
N PHE A 5 -9.50 -7.51 6.68
CA PHE A 5 -8.21 -7.15 6.08
C PHE A 5 -8.39 -6.02 5.09
N LEU A 6 -7.68 -4.92 5.29
CA LEU A 6 -7.58 -3.84 4.31
C LEU A 6 -6.66 -4.29 3.18
N VAL A 7 -7.16 -4.27 1.94
CA VAL A 7 -6.42 -4.76 0.78
C VAL A 7 -6.39 -3.74 -0.35
N ASP A 8 -5.44 -3.91 -1.26
CA ASP A 8 -5.29 -3.08 -2.45
C ASP A 8 -6.41 -3.33 -3.47
N CYS A 9 -6.62 -2.36 -4.37
CA CYS A 9 -7.66 -2.40 -5.40
C CYS A 9 -7.54 -3.57 -6.40
N GLY A 10 -6.36 -4.20 -6.46
CA GLY A 10 -6.10 -5.41 -7.25
C GLY A 10 -6.74 -6.67 -6.68
N PHE A 11 -7.11 -6.67 -5.39
CA PHE A 11 -7.75 -7.82 -4.75
C PHE A 11 -9.27 -7.78 -4.94
N PRO A 12 -9.92 -8.94 -5.12
CA PRO A 12 -11.38 -9.01 -5.12
C PRO A 12 -11.94 -8.78 -3.72
N ASN A 13 -13.05 -8.05 -3.63
CA ASN A 13 -13.84 -7.96 -2.39
C ASN A 13 -14.50 -9.30 -2.10
N ARG A 14 -13.88 -10.09 -1.21
CA ARG A 14 -14.38 -11.35 -0.68
C ARG A 14 -14.69 -11.21 0.80
N CYS A 15 -15.29 -12.24 1.40
CA CYS A 15 -15.53 -12.27 2.84
C CYS A 15 -14.25 -11.89 3.62
N GLN A 16 -14.37 -10.93 4.55
CA GLN A 16 -13.27 -10.38 5.35
C GLN A 16 -12.27 -9.47 4.62
N PHE A 17 -12.43 -9.18 3.33
CA PHE A 17 -11.51 -8.31 2.57
C PHE A 17 -12.17 -6.96 2.28
N LEU A 18 -11.41 -5.88 2.49
CA LEU A 18 -11.84 -4.50 2.25
C LEU A 18 -10.95 -3.87 1.19
N ALA A 19 -11.28 -4.10 -0.07
CA ALA A 19 -10.74 -3.40 -1.23
C ALA A 19 -11.57 -2.14 -1.51
N SER A 20 -10.92 -1.12 -2.07
CA SER A 20 -11.58 0.11 -2.51
C SER A 20 -12.65 -0.14 -3.57
N PHE A 21 -13.69 0.69 -3.61
CA PHE A 21 -14.65 0.70 -4.71
C PHE A 21 -13.98 1.19 -6.00
N ARG A 22 -14.14 0.41 -7.08
CA ARG A 22 -13.64 0.76 -8.41
C ARG A 22 -14.58 1.77 -9.09
N GLY A 23 -14.01 2.64 -9.92
CA GLY A 23 -14.77 3.67 -10.65
C GLY A 23 -15.24 4.84 -9.79
N VAL A 24 -14.68 5.00 -8.59
CA VAL A 24 -15.02 6.06 -7.62
C VAL A 24 -13.73 6.78 -7.23
N ARG A 25 -13.80 8.08 -6.89
CA ARG A 25 -12.63 8.86 -6.44
C ARG A 25 -11.89 8.11 -5.31
N TYR A 26 -10.55 8.05 -5.38
CA TYR A 26 -9.73 7.24 -4.48
C TYR A 26 -8.48 7.95 -3.93
N HIS A 27 -7.85 8.85 -4.68
CA HIS A 27 -6.64 9.50 -4.23
C HIS A 27 -6.96 10.57 -3.18
N LEU A 28 -6.16 10.66 -2.11
CA LEU A 28 -6.33 11.71 -1.08
C LEU A 28 -6.37 13.12 -1.67
N GLN A 29 -5.62 13.36 -2.75
CA GLN A 29 -5.61 14.64 -3.47
C GLN A 29 -6.96 14.99 -4.09
N ASN A 30 -7.78 14.00 -4.44
CA ASN A 30 -9.12 14.23 -5.01
C ASN A 30 -10.09 14.82 -3.97
N PHE A 31 -9.73 14.78 -2.69
CA PHE A 31 -10.51 15.27 -1.55
C PHE A 31 -9.81 16.46 -0.85
N ALA A 32 -8.73 17.00 -1.45
CA ALA A 32 -8.01 18.13 -0.89
C ALA A 32 -8.61 19.45 -1.42
N GLY A 33 -8.97 20.37 -0.53
CA GLY A 33 -9.50 21.69 -0.89
C GLY A 33 -10.90 21.97 -0.36
N GLN A 34 -11.35 23.21 -0.51
CA GLN A 34 -12.70 23.64 -0.16
C GLN A 34 -13.70 23.05 -1.18
N ASP A 35 -14.84 22.55 -0.70
CA ASP A 35 -15.91 21.91 -1.49
C ASP A 35 -15.57 20.54 -2.13
N ASN A 36 -14.52 19.85 -1.68
CA ASN A 36 -14.14 18.51 -2.17
C ASN A 36 -14.58 17.36 -1.24
N ASP A 37 -15.65 17.56 -0.47
CA ASP A 37 -16.18 16.53 0.41
C ASP A 37 -16.70 15.31 -0.37
N PRO A 38 -16.70 14.11 0.24
CA PRO A 38 -17.28 12.93 -0.37
C PRO A 38 -18.77 13.11 -0.63
N GLU A 39 -19.22 12.89 -1.86
CA GLU A 39 -20.61 13.06 -2.26
C GLU A 39 -21.47 11.83 -1.94
N ASN A 40 -20.85 10.65 -1.87
CA ASN A 40 -21.54 9.38 -1.71
C ASN A 40 -20.83 8.47 -0.70
N GLU A 41 -21.55 7.49 -0.16
CA GLU A 41 -21.04 6.52 0.81
C GLU A 41 -19.80 5.77 0.30
N LYS A 42 -19.77 5.48 -1.01
CA LYS A 42 -18.63 4.84 -1.67
C LYS A 42 -17.38 5.73 -1.69
N GLU A 43 -17.55 7.03 -1.88
CA GLU A 43 -16.44 7.99 -1.82
C GLU A 43 -15.93 8.15 -0.40
N LEU A 44 -16.84 8.23 0.57
CA LEU A 44 -16.48 8.29 1.98
C LEU A 44 -15.69 7.04 2.41
N PHE A 45 -16.12 5.87 1.94
CA PHE A 45 -15.38 4.62 2.15
C PHE A 45 -13.98 4.67 1.52
N ASN A 46 -13.89 5.08 0.26
CA ASN A 46 -12.60 5.16 -0.45
C ASN A 46 -11.65 6.18 0.19
N LEU A 47 -12.16 7.34 0.65
CA LEU A 47 -11.40 8.34 1.39
C LEU A 47 -10.81 7.75 2.68
N ARG A 48 -11.63 7.03 3.46
CA ARG A 48 -11.17 6.36 4.69
C ARG A 48 -10.18 5.23 4.38
N HIS A 49 -10.44 4.45 3.33
CA HIS A 49 -9.56 3.37 2.85
C HIS A 49 -8.18 3.90 2.48
N THR A 50 -8.12 4.93 1.62
CA THR A 50 -6.87 5.53 1.15
C THR A 50 -6.10 6.22 2.28
N SER A 51 -6.80 6.84 3.24
CA SER A 51 -6.20 7.45 4.43
C SER A 51 -5.52 6.40 5.31
N LEU A 52 -6.22 5.30 5.61
CA LEU A 52 -5.66 4.21 6.39
C LEU A 52 -4.49 3.54 5.66
N ARG A 53 -4.62 3.32 4.34
CA ARG A 53 -3.54 2.79 3.51
C ARG A 53 -2.32 3.71 3.50
N ASN A 54 -2.51 5.03 3.50
CA ASN A 54 -1.43 5.99 3.57
C ASN A 54 -0.65 5.87 4.88
N VAL A 55 -1.35 5.75 6.02
CA VAL A 55 -0.71 5.52 7.33
C VAL A 55 0.10 4.22 7.32
N ILE A 56 -0.48 3.12 6.80
CA ILE A 56 0.22 1.83 6.69
C ILE A 56 1.48 1.97 5.82
N LYS A 57 1.38 2.63 4.66
CA LYS A 57 2.52 2.88 3.76
C LYS A 57 3.62 3.69 4.44
N ILE A 58 3.25 4.72 5.20
CA ILE A 58 4.21 5.54 5.96
C ILE A 58 4.93 4.69 7.01
N ILE A 59 4.21 3.86 7.76
CA ILE A 59 4.79 2.96 8.77
C ILE A 59 5.81 2.01 8.12
N PHE A 60 5.45 1.38 7.00
CA PHE A 60 6.40 0.52 6.28
C PHE A 60 7.58 1.30 5.70
N GLY A 61 7.38 2.54 5.26
CA GLY A 61 8.47 3.43 4.85
C GLY A 61 9.46 3.69 5.99
N ILE A 62 8.95 3.98 7.20
CA ILE A 62 9.77 4.17 8.40
C ILE A 62 10.55 2.88 8.71
N PHE A 63 9.91 1.72 8.66
CA PHE A 63 10.58 0.44 8.91
C PHE A 63 11.67 0.14 7.89
N LYS A 64 11.44 0.44 6.60
CA LYS A 64 12.47 0.29 5.55
C LYS A 64 13.65 1.24 5.74
N SER A 65 13.40 2.46 6.22
CA SER A 65 14.46 3.44 6.53
C SER A 65 15.28 3.01 7.76
N ARG A 66 14.62 2.55 8.83
CA ARG A 66 15.26 2.16 10.10
C ARG A 66 15.94 0.80 10.07
N PHE A 67 15.34 -0.16 9.38
CA PHE A 67 15.79 -1.55 9.39
C PHE A 67 16.03 -2.03 7.95
N THR A 68 17.30 -2.28 7.62
CA THR A 68 17.74 -2.78 6.31
C THR A 68 17.04 -4.09 5.92
N ILE A 69 16.56 -4.83 6.92
CA ILE A 69 15.86 -6.09 6.75
C ILE A 69 14.54 -5.98 5.97
N PHE A 70 13.93 -4.80 5.91
CA PHE A 70 12.73 -4.56 5.10
C PHE A 70 13.05 -4.05 3.69
N LYS A 71 14.34 -3.81 3.34
CA LYS A 71 14.72 -3.28 2.02
C LYS A 71 14.75 -4.35 0.94
N SER A 72 15.04 -5.61 1.28
CA SER A 72 15.16 -6.71 0.34
C SER A 72 14.47 -7.98 0.84
N ALA A 73 14.07 -8.86 -0.08
CA ALA A 73 13.60 -10.19 0.28
C ALA A 73 14.74 -10.97 0.94
N LEU A 74 14.46 -11.54 2.12
CA LEU A 74 15.44 -12.32 2.86
C LEU A 74 15.48 -13.75 2.34
N PRO A 75 16.65 -14.41 2.30
CA PRO A 75 16.79 -15.80 1.89
C PRO A 75 16.32 -16.79 2.99
N PHE A 76 15.29 -16.43 3.74
CA PHE A 76 14.70 -17.26 4.79
C PHE A 76 13.35 -17.82 4.37
N LEU A 77 12.94 -18.92 4.99
CA LEU A 77 11.59 -19.46 4.85
C LEU A 77 10.55 -18.42 5.30
N PHE A 78 9.37 -18.46 4.69
CA PHE A 78 8.28 -17.51 4.96
C PHE A 78 7.96 -17.38 6.46
N LYS A 79 7.94 -18.50 7.20
CA LYS A 79 7.72 -18.49 8.66
C LYS A 79 8.75 -17.63 9.38
N THR A 80 10.03 -17.81 9.07
CA THR A 80 11.14 -17.04 9.64
C THR A 80 11.08 -15.57 9.22
N GLN A 81 10.69 -15.28 7.98
CA GLN A 81 10.48 -13.89 7.54
C GLN A 81 9.41 -13.20 8.37
N VAL A 82 8.28 -13.85 8.63
CA VAL A 82 7.17 -13.31 9.45
C VAL A 82 7.61 -13.08 10.89
N GLU A 83 8.29 -14.05 11.51
CA GLU A 83 8.80 -13.92 12.88
C GLU A 83 9.77 -12.74 13.00
N LEU A 84 10.67 -12.61 12.02
CA LEU A 84 11.66 -11.55 12.03
C LEU A 84 11.03 -10.17 11.80
N VAL A 85 10.04 -10.06 10.91
CA VAL A 85 9.26 -8.83 10.74
C VAL A 85 8.60 -8.44 12.07
N LEU A 86 8.01 -9.39 12.79
CA LEU A 86 7.36 -9.14 14.08
C LEU A 86 8.37 -8.66 15.14
N VAL A 87 9.53 -9.33 15.24
CA VAL A 87 10.58 -8.96 16.20
C VAL A 87 11.12 -7.56 15.90
N CYS A 88 11.43 -7.24 14.64
CA CYS A 88 11.95 -5.92 14.28
C CYS A 88 10.89 -4.81 14.43
N ALA A 89 9.68 -5.02 13.92
CA ALA A 89 8.63 -4.00 13.90
C ALA A 89 7.98 -3.76 15.27
N CYS A 90 7.91 -4.78 16.14
CA CYS A 90 7.26 -4.67 17.44
C CYS A 90 8.27 -4.63 18.59
N ALA A 91 9.13 -5.63 18.73
CA ALA A 91 10.00 -5.71 19.90
C ALA A 91 11.14 -4.69 19.83
N LEU A 92 11.93 -4.71 18.76
CA LEU A 92 13.09 -3.84 18.61
C LEU A 92 12.68 -2.37 18.43
N HIS A 93 11.64 -2.09 17.63
CA HIS A 93 11.12 -0.74 17.50
C HIS A 93 10.63 -0.16 18.83
N ASN A 94 9.84 -0.92 19.60
CA ASN A 94 9.36 -0.44 20.91
C ASN A 94 10.50 -0.27 21.92
N PHE A 95 11.50 -1.15 21.89
CA PHE A 95 12.69 -1.02 22.72
C PHE A 95 13.49 0.24 22.38
N LEU A 96 13.79 0.48 21.11
CA LEU A 96 14.50 1.67 20.66
C LEU A 96 13.71 2.95 20.98
N ARG A 97 12.38 2.94 20.85
CA ARG A 97 11.53 4.08 21.22
C ARG A 97 11.55 4.37 22.72
N LYS A 98 11.77 3.36 23.57
CA LYS A 98 11.86 3.52 25.02
C LYS A 98 13.22 4.07 25.47
N GLU A 99 14.30 3.56 24.87
CA GLU A 99 15.67 3.85 25.29
C GLU A 99 16.32 5.03 24.55
N CYS A 100 15.91 5.33 23.32
CA CYS A 100 16.51 6.36 22.47
C CYS A 100 15.55 7.56 22.34
N ARG A 101 15.98 8.75 22.80
CA ARG A 101 15.16 9.98 22.77
C ARG A 101 15.19 10.74 21.44
N SER A 102 16.05 10.35 20.51
CA SER A 102 16.20 11.02 19.21
C SER A 102 15.42 10.28 18.12
N ASP A 103 14.18 10.71 17.90
CA ASP A 103 13.30 10.27 16.80
C ASP A 103 13.68 10.90 15.44
N GLU A 104 14.95 11.22 15.21
CA GLU A 104 15.35 11.83 13.94
C GLU A 104 15.40 10.74 12.87
N PHE A 105 14.44 10.79 11.93
CA PHE A 105 14.31 9.85 10.82
C PHE A 105 14.99 10.46 9.58
N PRO A 106 15.90 9.74 8.91
CA PRO A 106 16.36 10.16 7.60
C PRO A 106 15.16 10.19 6.65
N ILE A 107 14.89 11.36 6.08
CA ILE A 107 13.88 11.53 5.03
C ILE A 107 14.43 10.82 3.80
N GLU A 108 13.93 9.62 3.51
CA GLU A 108 14.20 8.97 2.23
C GLU A 108 13.46 9.78 1.17
N ALA A 109 14.22 10.46 0.29
CA ALA A 109 13.66 11.25 -0.79
C ALA A 109 12.70 10.36 -1.60
N LYS A 110 11.42 10.74 -1.66
CA LYS A 110 10.47 10.10 -2.56
C LYS A 110 10.99 10.30 -3.99
N ASN A 111 11.45 9.24 -4.62
CA ASN A 111 11.49 9.18 -6.07
C ASN A 111 10.03 9.11 -6.53
N GLU A 112 9.43 10.27 -6.79
CA GLU A 112 8.18 10.38 -7.54
C GLU A 112 8.46 9.83 -8.94
N PRO A 113 7.79 8.74 -9.40
CA PRO A 113 7.73 8.49 -10.82
C PRO A 113 6.87 9.59 -11.41
N SER A 114 7.54 10.54 -12.07
CA SER A 114 6.94 11.55 -12.92
C SER A 114 5.80 10.93 -13.74
N SER A 115 4.60 11.48 -13.55
CA SER A 115 3.47 11.32 -14.46
C SER A 115 3.89 11.80 -15.85
N SER A 116 4.45 10.92 -16.68
CA SER A 116 4.50 11.12 -18.11
C SER A 116 3.32 10.40 -18.73
N THR A 117 2.21 11.10 -18.84
CA THR A 117 1.19 10.84 -19.85
C THR A 117 1.87 11.02 -21.20
N LEU A 118 2.00 9.94 -21.99
CA LEU A 118 2.24 10.06 -23.43
C LEU A 118 0.97 9.58 -24.16
N PRO A 119 0.59 10.25 -25.26
CA PRO A 119 -0.70 10.08 -25.89
C PRO A 119 -0.76 8.75 -26.65
N VAL A 120 -1.98 8.23 -26.72
CA VAL A 120 -2.42 7.16 -27.63
C VAL A 120 -2.00 7.53 -29.06
N ASN A 121 -1.35 6.60 -29.75
CA ASN A 121 -1.53 6.40 -31.18
C ASN A 121 -1.53 4.90 -31.46
N GLU A 122 -2.51 4.51 -32.25
CA GLU A 122 -2.89 3.16 -32.66
C GLU A 122 -1.78 2.48 -33.48
N ASP A 123 -1.63 1.19 -33.25
CA ASP A 123 -1.79 0.10 -34.23
C ASP A 123 -0.83 -1.05 -33.88
N HIS A 124 -1.19 -2.25 -34.34
CA HIS A 124 -0.54 -3.57 -34.18
C HIS A 124 -1.42 -4.60 -33.46
N THR A 125 -2.44 -5.02 -34.22
CA THR A 125 -2.89 -6.41 -34.40
C THR A 125 -1.99 -7.47 -33.78
N PHE A 126 -2.52 -8.21 -32.81
CA PHE A 126 -2.10 -9.58 -32.54
C PHE A 126 -3.33 -10.48 -32.33
N GLU A 127 -3.45 -11.44 -33.25
CA GLU A 127 -4.44 -12.51 -33.35
C GLU A 127 -4.54 -13.42 -32.10
N PRO A 128 -5.68 -14.08 -31.87
CA PRO A 128 -5.88 -14.96 -30.72
C PRO A 128 -5.34 -16.37 -30.99
N ILE A 129 -4.44 -16.87 -30.14
CA ILE A 129 -4.05 -18.29 -30.16
C ILE A 129 -5.01 -19.09 -29.26
N ILE A 130 -5.73 -19.99 -29.91
CA ILE A 130 -6.69 -20.95 -29.35
C ILE A 130 -6.00 -22.02 -28.49
N GLN A 131 -6.71 -22.38 -27.43
CA GLN A 131 -6.51 -23.50 -26.51
C GLN A 131 -6.81 -24.86 -27.17
N THR A 132 -5.95 -25.87 -26.98
CA THR A 132 -6.38 -27.30 -27.02
C THR A 132 -5.52 -28.17 -26.09
N GLN A 133 -6.20 -29.11 -25.45
CA GLN A 133 -5.73 -30.22 -24.61
C GLN A 133 -4.75 -31.17 -25.33
N GLU A 134 -3.86 -31.81 -24.55
CA GLU A 134 -3.90 -33.25 -24.23
C GLU A 134 -3.53 -33.45 -22.76
#